data_AF-A0AAC9YY84-F1
#
_entry.id   AF-A0AAC9YY84-F1
#
_cell.length_a   1.000
_cell.length_b   1.000
_cell.length_c   1.000
_cell.angle_alpha   90.00
_cell.angle_beta   90.00
_cell.angle_gamma   90.00
#
_symmetry.space_group_name_H-M   'P 1'
#
loop_
_entity.id
_entity.type
_entity.pdbx_description
1 polymer ?
#
loop_
_entity_poly.entity_id
_entity_poly.type
_entity_poly.pdbx_seq_one_letter_code
_entity_poly.pdbx_strand_id
1 'polypeptide(L)'
;MFRKDYIKRQIDLFFQELANLLSKKVPKEEKLKELANMSERFTGNLLVHLQERSAEELVNTFENDLDTIEIISELLYHSEEENTKNNLLKVKSLLFYINQKSAAFSLNRDQKMQEIERKLKEL
;
A
#
# COMPACT_ATOMS: atom_id res chain seq x y z
N MET A 1 8.14 26.81 4.16
CA MET A 1 7.54 25.93 3.13
C MET A 1 8.53 24.82 2.81
N PHE A 2 8.67 23.83 3.69
CA PHE A 2 9.67 22.74 3.57
C PHE A 2 9.10 21.34 3.89
N ARG A 3 8.03 21.26 4.70
CA ARG A 3 7.41 19.98 5.09
C ARG A 3 6.72 19.25 3.93
N LYS A 4 6.03 19.98 3.05
CA LYS A 4 5.34 19.39 1.88
C LYS A 4 6.31 18.81 0.85
N ASP A 5 7.46 19.46 0.62
CA ASP A 5 8.47 18.97 -0.33
C ASP A 5 9.23 17.76 0.20
N TYR A 6 9.42 17.67 1.52
CA TYR A 6 10.03 16.51 2.18
C TYR A 6 9.11 15.27 2.15
N ILE A 7 7.80 15.43 2.36
CA ILE A 7 6.84 14.31 2.35
C ILE A 7 6.64 13.75 0.94
N LYS A 8 6.51 14.61 -0.09
CA LYS A 8 6.48 14.15 -1.50
C LYS A 8 7.70 13.29 -1.86
N ARG A 9 8.86 13.61 -1.29
CA ARG A 9 10.08 12.84 -1.51
C ARG A 9 10.01 11.43 -0.90
N GLN A 10 9.26 11.22 0.19
CA GLN A 10 9.16 9.91 0.85
C GLN A 10 8.28 8.93 0.07
N ILE A 11 7.12 9.37 -0.43
CA ILE A 11 6.26 8.52 -1.27
C ILE A 11 6.94 8.16 -2.60
N ASP A 12 7.61 9.12 -3.23
CA ASP A 12 8.37 8.86 -4.47
C ASP A 12 9.51 7.85 -4.22
N LEU A 13 10.25 7.97 -3.11
CA LEU A 13 11.29 7.03 -2.72
C LEU A 13 10.73 5.63 -2.45
N PHE A 14 9.60 5.53 -1.74
CA PHE A 14 8.93 4.26 -1.50
C PHE A 14 8.60 3.54 -2.82
N PHE A 15 7.98 4.25 -3.77
CA PHE A 15 7.60 3.65 -5.05
C PHE A 15 8.82 3.26 -5.90
N GLN A 16 9.91 4.02 -5.84
CA GLN A 16 11.16 3.65 -6.49
C GLN A 16 11.76 2.36 -5.91
N GLU A 17 11.79 2.25 -4.58
CA GLU A 17 12.28 1.04 -3.90
C GLU A 17 11.38 -0.16 -4.18
N LEU A 18 10.06 0.02 -4.16
CA LEU A 18 9.09 -1.03 -4.44
C LEU A 18 9.23 -1.52 -5.89
N ALA A 19 9.32 -0.60 -6.85
CA ALA A 19 9.54 -0.96 -8.25
C ALA A 19 10.85 -1.74 -8.44
N ASN A 20 11.93 -1.33 -7.77
CA ASN A 20 13.20 -2.05 -7.80
C ASN A 20 13.07 -3.47 -7.22
N LEU A 21 12.38 -3.62 -6.09
CA LEU A 21 12.11 -4.93 -5.49
C LEU A 21 11.31 -5.84 -6.44
N LEU A 22 10.22 -5.30 -7.02
CA LEU A 22 9.33 -6.05 -7.91
C LEU A 22 9.98 -6.39 -9.26
N SER A 23 10.98 -5.62 -9.71
CA SER A 23 11.71 -5.90 -10.95
C SER A 23 12.67 -7.09 -10.83
N LYS A 24 13.06 -7.45 -9.60
CA LYS A 24 14.00 -8.54 -9.33
C LYS A 24 13.26 -9.86 -9.14
N LYS A 25 13.84 -10.95 -9.65
CA LYS A 25 13.43 -12.31 -9.28
C LYS A 25 14.07 -12.70 -7.94
N VAL A 26 13.57 -12.14 -6.85
CA VAL A 26 13.99 -12.50 -5.49
C VAL A 26 13.14 -13.66 -4.95
N PRO A 27 13.71 -14.53 -4.10
CA PRO A 27 12.94 -15.50 -3.33
C PRO A 27 11.84 -14.82 -2.52
N LYS A 28 10.73 -15.53 -2.29
CA LYS A 28 9.57 -15.00 -1.57
C LYS A 28 9.91 -14.49 -0.18
N GLU A 29 10.65 -15.27 0.61
CA GLU A 29 11.01 -14.90 1.98
C GLU A 29 11.82 -13.60 2.02
N GLU A 30 12.72 -13.43 1.05
CA GLU A 30 13.50 -12.21 0.89
C GLU A 30 12.61 -11.03 0.48
N LYS A 31 11.67 -11.23 -0.45
CA LYS A 31 10.68 -10.22 -0.80
C LYS A 31 9.86 -9.77 0.41
N LEU A 32 9.38 -10.71 1.22
CA LEU A 32 8.58 -10.40 2.42
C LEU A 32 9.41 -9.64 3.46
N LYS A 33 10.68 -10.04 3.64
CA LYS A 33 11.61 -9.32 4.52
C LYS A 33 11.83 -7.88 4.06
N GLU A 34 12.02 -7.66 2.76
CA GLU A 34 12.16 -6.31 2.21
C GLU A 34 10.90 -5.48 2.36
N LEU A 35 9.71 -6.06 2.12
CA LEU A 35 8.44 -5.37 2.37
C LEU A 35 8.26 -5.03 3.86
N ALA A 36 8.68 -5.91 4.77
CA ALA A 36 8.65 -5.64 6.21
C ALA A 36 9.58 -4.46 6.58
N ASN A 37 10.81 -4.44 6.05
CA ASN A 37 11.75 -3.34 6.23
C ASN A 37 11.19 -2.01 5.69
N MET A 38 10.56 -2.05 4.51
CA MET A 38 9.91 -0.88 3.91
C MET A 38 8.74 -0.39 4.77
N SER A 39 7.92 -1.30 5.31
CA SER A 39 6.82 -0.97 6.22
C SER A 39 7.31 -0.16 7.41
N GLU A 40 8.34 -0.63 8.11
CA GLU A 40 8.90 0.07 9.26
C GLU A 40 9.47 1.44 8.87
N ARG A 41 10.24 1.50 7.78
CA ARG A 41 10.91 2.74 7.34
C ARG A 41 9.92 3.83 6.92
N PHE A 42 8.88 3.47 6.17
CA PHE A 42 7.99 4.45 5.54
C PHE A 42 6.71 4.72 6.32
N THR A 43 6.28 3.80 7.19
CA THR A 43 5.04 3.96 7.97
C THR A 43 5.28 4.01 9.47
N GLY A 44 6.50 3.65 9.94
CA GLY A 44 6.79 3.48 11.36
C GLY A 44 6.12 2.26 12.00
N ASN A 45 5.49 1.38 11.21
CA ASN A 45 4.74 0.22 11.69
C ASN A 45 5.30 -1.09 11.12
N LEU A 46 5.30 -2.14 11.94
CA LEU A 46 5.59 -3.50 11.47
C LEU A 46 4.53 -3.94 10.45
N LEU A 47 4.95 -4.64 9.40
CA LEU A 47 4.04 -5.13 8.36
C LEU A 47 2.94 -6.03 8.94
N VAL A 48 3.26 -6.88 9.92
CA VAL A 48 2.29 -7.74 10.60
C VAL A 48 1.18 -6.95 11.30
N HIS A 49 1.53 -5.84 11.96
CA HIS A 49 0.52 -4.98 12.61
C HIS A 49 -0.38 -4.31 11.59
N LEU A 50 0.16 -3.94 10.42
CA LEU A 50 -0.66 -3.40 9.33
C LEU A 50 -1.59 -4.47 8.78
N GLN A 51 -1.17 -5.74 8.70
CA GLN A 51 -1.99 -6.86 8.22
C GLN A 51 -3.15 -7.18 9.17
N GLU A 52 -2.91 -7.15 10.48
CA GLU A 52 -3.91 -7.47 11.50
C GLU A 52 -5.03 -6.41 11.66
N ARG A 53 -4.74 -5.14 11.40
CA ARG A 53 -5.72 -4.05 11.52
C ARG A 53 -6.76 -4.08 10.40
N SER A 54 -7.97 -3.64 10.65
CA SER A 54 -8.99 -3.40 9.62
C SER A 54 -8.64 -2.18 8.75
N ALA A 55 -9.30 -2.07 7.58
CA ALA A 55 -9.16 -0.88 6.74
C ALA A 55 -9.61 0.40 7.47
N GLU A 56 -10.69 0.31 8.25
CA GLU A 56 -11.23 1.43 9.02
C GLU A 56 -10.24 1.90 10.10
N GLU A 57 -9.63 0.99 10.84
CA GLU A 57 -8.61 1.34 11.85
C GLU A 57 -7.39 2.02 11.22
N LEU A 58 -6.95 1.55 10.05
CA LEU A 58 -5.85 2.16 9.31
C LEU A 58 -6.23 3.56 8.83
N VAL A 59 -7.42 3.73 8.24
CA VAL A 59 -7.93 5.04 7.83
C VAL A 59 -8.01 6.00 9.02
N ASN A 60 -8.56 5.57 10.15
CA ASN A 60 -8.67 6.40 11.35
C ASN A 60 -7.30 6.78 11.93
N THR A 61 -6.33 5.85 11.89
CA THR A 61 -4.97 6.11 12.37
C THR A 61 -4.24 7.15 11.51
N PHE A 62 -4.47 7.13 10.19
CA PHE A 62 -3.74 7.94 9.21
C PHE A 62 -4.64 8.92 8.44
N GLU A 63 -5.77 9.34 9.03
CA GLU A 63 -6.84 10.07 8.33
C GLU A 63 -6.38 11.33 7.58
N ASN A 64 -5.34 11.99 8.11
CA ASN A 64 -4.75 13.23 7.59
C ASN A 64 -3.47 13.00 6.76
N ASP A 65 -3.08 11.76 6.53
CA ASP A 65 -1.87 11.36 5.80
C ASP A 65 -2.19 10.32 4.72
N LEU A 66 -2.76 10.81 3.61
CA LEU A 66 -3.13 10.00 2.46
C LEU A 66 -1.93 9.29 1.83
N ASP A 67 -0.74 9.90 1.88
CA ASP A 67 0.48 9.33 1.31
C ASP A 67 0.87 8.06 2.08
N THR A 68 0.79 8.08 3.41
CA THR A 68 1.00 6.89 4.23
C THR A 68 -0.06 5.81 3.98
N ILE A 69 -1.34 6.17 3.79
CA ILE A 69 -2.38 5.19 3.44
C ILE A 69 -2.09 4.56 2.06
N GLU A 70 -1.59 5.34 1.10
CA GLU A 70 -1.19 4.84 -0.23
C GLU A 70 -0.03 3.83 -0.10
N ILE A 71 1.01 4.15 0.67
CA ILE A 71 2.11 3.24 0.99
C ILE A 71 1.62 1.94 1.64
N ILE A 72 0.74 2.04 2.64
CA ILE A 72 0.16 0.87 3.34
C ILE A 72 -0.62 -0.01 2.35
N SER A 73 -1.41 0.60 1.46
CA SER A 73 -2.18 -0.15 0.47
C SER A 73 -1.29 -0.97 -0.47
N GLU A 74 -0.14 -0.42 -0.85
CA GLU A 74 0.86 -1.08 -1.70
C GLU A 74 1.59 -2.22 -0.97
N LEU A 75 1.99 -1.98 0.28
CA LEU A 75 2.60 -3.00 1.12
C LEU A 75 1.67 -4.20 1.30
N LEU A 76 0.42 -3.96 1.67
CA LEU A 76 -0.58 -5.01 1.86
C LEU A 76 -0.86 -5.77 0.56
N TYR A 77 -0.96 -5.07 -0.56
CA TYR A 77 -1.17 -5.67 -1.88
C TYR A 77 -0.04 -6.61 -2.32
N HIS A 78 1.20 -6.34 -1.90
CA HIS A 78 2.36 -7.13 -2.28
C HIS A 78 2.85 -8.12 -1.22
N SER A 79 2.30 -8.05 0.00
CA SER A 79 2.69 -8.86 1.16
C SER A 79 2.03 -10.24 1.25
N GLU A 80 0.92 -10.49 0.55
CA GLU A 80 0.26 -11.79 0.57
C GLU A 80 0.55 -12.59 -0.70
N GLU A 81 0.80 -13.89 -0.54
CA GLU A 81 1.20 -14.81 -1.60
C GLU A 81 0.05 -15.09 -2.58
N GLU A 82 -1.17 -15.11 -2.06
CA GLU A 82 -2.42 -15.03 -2.79
C GLU A 82 -3.23 -13.97 -2.07
N ASN A 83 -3.61 -12.89 -2.76
CA ASN A 83 -4.39 -11.84 -2.13
C ASN A 83 -5.73 -12.43 -1.68
N THR A 84 -5.81 -12.78 -0.39
CA THR A 84 -7.00 -13.38 0.18
C THR A 84 -8.18 -12.45 -0.04
N LYS A 85 -9.39 -12.98 -0.14
CA LYS A 85 -10.59 -12.15 -0.33
C LYS A 85 -10.65 -10.99 0.68
N ASN A 86 -10.28 -11.26 1.94
CA ASN A 86 -10.24 -10.25 3.00
C ASN A 86 -9.17 -9.19 2.74
N ASN A 87 -7.94 -9.57 2.38
CA ASN A 87 -6.88 -8.61 2.07
C ASN A 87 -7.21 -7.78 0.82
N LEU A 88 -7.76 -8.40 -0.24
CA LEU A 88 -8.22 -7.68 -1.43
C LEU A 88 -9.29 -6.64 -1.10
N LEU A 89 -10.30 -7.01 -0.30
CA LEU A 89 -11.35 -6.07 0.13
C LEU A 89 -10.78 -4.95 1.00
N LYS A 90 -9.80 -5.27 1.85
CA LYS A 90 -9.09 -4.29 2.68
C LYS A 90 -8.33 -3.29 1.81
N VAL A 91 -7.46 -3.75 0.91
CA VAL A 91 -6.72 -2.88 -0.03
C VAL A 91 -7.68 -2.06 -0.89
N LYS A 92 -8.76 -2.68 -1.40
CA LYS A 92 -9.80 -1.94 -2.16
C LYS A 92 -10.41 -0.81 -1.34
N SER A 93 -10.72 -1.05 -0.07
CA SER A 93 -11.30 -0.04 0.82
C SER A 93 -10.34 1.12 1.07
N LEU A 94 -9.05 0.84 1.24
CA LEU A 94 -8.02 1.88 1.38
C LEU A 94 -7.89 2.71 0.10
N LEU A 95 -7.81 2.07 -1.08
CA LEU A 95 -7.73 2.77 -2.37
C LEU A 95 -8.96 3.63 -2.64
N PHE A 96 -10.14 3.13 -2.29
CA PHE A 96 -11.40 3.88 -2.40
C PHE A 96 -11.38 5.13 -1.50
N TYR A 97 -10.94 4.99 -0.26
CA TYR A 97 -10.77 6.13 0.65
C TYR A 97 -9.81 7.18 0.08
N ILE A 98 -8.63 6.76 -0.42
CA ILE A 98 -7.66 7.66 -1.05
C ILE A 98 -8.30 8.39 -2.23
N ASN A 99 -9.01 7.67 -3.12
CA ASN A 99 -9.67 8.28 -4.28
C ASN A 99 -10.77 9.27 -3.90
N GLN A 100 -11.49 9.05 -2.79
CA GLN A 100 -12.48 10.02 -2.30
C GLN A 100 -11.86 11.29 -1.73
N LYS A 101 -10.69 11.18 -1.10
CA LYS A 101 -10.03 12.31 -0.40
C LYS A 101 -9.02 13.03 -1.26
N SER A 102 -8.48 12.37 -2.30
CA SER A 102 -7.49 12.96 -3.19
C SER A 102 -8.15 13.93 -4.17
N ALA A 103 -7.52 15.09 -4.36
CA ALA A 103 -7.91 16.04 -5.39
C ALA A 103 -7.40 15.67 -6.80
N ALA A 104 -6.57 14.61 -6.91
CA ALA A 104 -5.90 14.23 -8.13
C ALA A 104 -6.21 12.78 -8.53
N PHE A 105 -6.50 12.60 -9.81
CA PHE A 105 -6.64 11.29 -10.43
C PHE A 105 -5.29 10.53 -10.44
N SER A 106 -5.33 9.21 -10.22
CA SER A 106 -4.17 8.33 -10.35
C SER A 106 -4.50 7.12 -11.20
N LEU A 107 -3.86 7.03 -12.37
CA LEU A 107 -4.01 5.89 -13.27
C LEU A 107 -3.58 4.57 -12.61
N ASN A 108 -2.54 4.60 -11.77
CA ASN A 108 -2.05 3.42 -11.06
C ASN A 108 -3.11 2.88 -10.08
N ARG A 109 -3.73 3.76 -9.29
CA ARG A 109 -4.79 3.35 -8.34
C ARG A 109 -5.98 2.72 -9.07
N ASP A 110 -6.37 3.29 -10.20
CA ASP A 110 -7.48 2.76 -11.00
C ASP A 110 -7.16 1.40 -11.61
N GLN A 111 -5.97 1.23 -12.19
CA GLN A 111 -5.51 -0.07 -12.71
C GLN A 111 -5.49 -1.12 -11.60
N LYS A 112 -5.01 -0.75 -10.40
CA LYS A 112 -4.97 -1.64 -9.24
C LYS A 112 -6.36 -2.02 -8.75
N MET A 113 -7.29 -1.06 -8.66
CA MET A 113 -8.69 -1.36 -8.31
C MET A 113 -9.30 -2.35 -9.31
N GLN A 114 -9.09 -2.16 -10.61
CA GLN A 114 -9.59 -3.08 -11.64
C GLN A 114 -8.99 -4.49 -11.47
N GLU A 115 -7.68 -4.58 -11.19
CA GLU A 115 -7.03 -5.87 -10.95
C GLU A 115 -7.58 -6.57 -9.70
N ILE A 116 -7.78 -5.82 -8.61
CA ILE A 116 -8.38 -6.33 -7.37
C ILE A 116 -9.81 -6.82 -7.62
N GLU A 117 -10.62 -6.06 -8.35
CA GLU A 117 -12.00 -6.45 -8.68
C GLU A 117 -12.06 -7.70 -9.55
N ARG A 118 -11.12 -7.85 -10.49
CA ARG A 118 -11.00 -9.06 -11.29
C ARG A 118 -10.65 -10.26 -10.40
N LYS A 119 -9.63 -10.15 -9.55
CA LYS A 119 -9.23 -11.22 -8.61
C LYS A 119 -10.38 -11.61 -7.68
N LEU A 120 -11.14 -10.64 -7.16
CA LEU A 120 -12.30 -10.89 -6.31
C LEU A 120 -13.45 -11.64 -6.99
N LYS A 121 -13.57 -11.57 -8.34
CA LYS A 121 -14.55 -12.33 -9.11
C LYS A 121 -14.08 -13.76 -9.41
N GLU A 122 -12.78 -14.00 -9.37
CA GLU A 122 -12.15 -15.29 -9.64
C GLU A 122 -12.06 -16.19 -8.38
N LEU A 123 -12.31 -15.63 -7.19
CA LEU A 123 -12.35 -16.30 -5.87
C LEU A 123 -13.77 -16.71 -5.46
#